data_AF-A0A959C539-F1
#
_entry.id   AF-A0A959C539-F1
#
_cell.length_a   1.000
_cell.length_b   1.000
_cell.length_c   1.000
_cell.angle_alpha   90.00
_cell.angle_beta   90.00
_cell.angle_gamma   90.00
#
_symmetry.space_group_name_H-M   'P 1'
#
loop_
_entity.id
_entity.type
_entity.pdbx_description
1 polymer ?
#
loop_
_entity_poly.entity_id
_entity_poly.type
_entity_poly.pdbx_seq_one_letter_code
_entity_poly.pdbx_strand_id
1 'polypeptide(L)'
;MHIDIQISNWSPAFKDAFFRLNREWIEADYPLEPLDIAVLSDPDAHILAGGGSILAAVANEEVVGVVALRPIGECIFELTKMAVDVPWRGRGVGKMLMKAALREAKQLGAHKVILYSNTKTSGPAVQMYRKTGFREIPLERGLYERADIKMEYPIEKIPVQKTLHSRLPAPDPEQIKFGEIVSDHMLIADYRDGAWQTPQIVPFANLDIPPHTLALHYGQLVWEGMKAFRQADGHVAIFRIPKHVERINRSLHRMAMPPIPAGLFEDSVRALVEVDAAWVPSSPASLYIRPLVYATDAQFGVKISETYRMIIFTGPVPVYYAKPLRVKVEETYIRAAPGGTGAAKCAGNYGGALYPSQLAREEGFDQVLWTDRSPECYIEESGTMNVMFVIGDRLITPPLTDTILEGITRDSILTLAADMGVQIEVRRIGAGELLEAYQRGELLEGFGVGTAAVTAPFELIRFREHDMRLPAVQPDSFSVRVGRMLQEIRTGRREDVHGWNTIV
;
A
#
# COMPACT_ATOMS: atom_id res chain seq x y z
N MET A 1 16.86 20.85 10.92
CA MET A 1 17.23 19.50 10.48
C MET A 1 16.05 18.58 10.78
N HIS A 2 15.41 18.04 9.74
CA HIS A 2 14.48 16.93 9.93
C HIS A 2 15.33 15.74 10.38
N ILE A 3 15.14 15.30 11.62
CA ILE A 3 15.76 14.05 12.05
C ILE A 3 14.80 12.93 11.63
N ASP A 4 15.27 12.06 10.74
CA ASP A 4 14.53 10.87 10.35
C ASP A 4 14.65 9.82 11.46
N ILE A 5 13.52 9.32 11.94
CA ILE A 5 13.44 8.32 13.01
C ILE A 5 12.78 7.10 12.41
N GLN A 6 13.49 5.97 12.38
CA GLN A 6 13.00 4.73 11.82
C GLN A 6 12.65 3.75 12.93
N ILE A 7 11.60 2.95 12.73
CA ILE A 7 11.28 1.83 13.63
C ILE A 7 11.87 0.57 13.01
N SER A 8 12.71 -0.13 13.77
CA SER A 8 13.41 -1.34 13.36
C SER A 8 13.03 -2.52 14.25
N ASN A 9 13.01 -3.71 13.67
CA ASN A 9 12.82 -4.97 14.40
C ASN A 9 14.04 -5.29 15.28
N TRP A 10 13.86 -6.20 16.24
CA TRP A 10 14.94 -6.62 17.13
C TRP A 10 16.20 -7.06 16.38
N SER A 11 17.34 -6.64 16.92
CA SER A 11 18.67 -7.12 16.56
C SER A 11 19.46 -7.34 17.85
N PRO A 12 20.32 -8.37 17.95
CA PRO A 12 21.22 -8.53 19.08
C PRO A 12 22.08 -7.29 19.37
N ALA A 13 22.36 -6.48 18.35
CA ALA A 13 23.07 -5.20 18.49
C ALA A 13 22.31 -4.17 19.35
N PHE A 14 20.99 -4.31 19.51
CA PHE A 14 20.16 -3.41 20.32
C PHE A 14 20.09 -3.80 21.79
N LYS A 15 20.70 -4.93 22.20
CA LYS A 15 20.60 -5.47 23.56
C LYS A 15 21.09 -4.50 24.63
N ASP A 16 22.24 -3.88 24.41
CA ASP A 16 22.81 -2.91 25.37
C ASP A 16 21.93 -1.66 25.50
N ALA A 17 21.42 -1.14 24.38
CA ALA A 17 20.51 0.01 24.39
C ALA A 17 19.18 -0.32 25.04
N PHE A 18 18.62 -1.51 24.79
CA PHE A 18 17.39 -1.99 25.41
C PHE A 18 17.53 -2.07 26.94
N PHE A 19 18.64 -2.64 27.42
CA PHE A 19 18.96 -2.71 28.84
C PHE A 19 19.11 -1.31 29.44
N ARG A 20 19.97 -0.47 28.85
CA ARG A 20 20.30 0.88 29.33
C ARG A 20 19.05 1.76 29.45
N LEU A 21 18.29 1.90 28.36
CA LEU A 21 17.14 2.81 28.31
C LEU A 21 16.04 2.44 29.32
N ASN A 22 15.75 1.14 29.45
CA ASN A 22 14.76 0.68 30.42
C ASN A 22 15.26 0.81 31.85
N ARG A 23 16.52 0.45 32.12
CA ARG A 23 17.12 0.59 33.45
C ARG A 23 17.13 2.05 33.89
N GLU A 24 17.63 2.96 33.06
CA GLU A 24 17.65 4.40 33.34
C GLU A 24 16.25 4.96 33.60
N TRP A 25 15.23 4.47 32.87
CA TRP A 25 13.85 4.90 33.08
C TRP A 25 13.25 4.36 34.39
N ILE A 26 13.47 3.08 34.72
CA ILE A 26 12.91 2.47 35.95
C ILE A 26 13.61 3.05 37.18
N GLU A 27 14.95 3.03 37.19
CA GLU A 27 15.79 3.45 38.33
C GLU A 27 15.68 4.94 38.66
N ALA A 28 15.09 5.76 37.77
CA ALA A 28 14.79 7.16 38.06
C ALA A 28 13.81 7.33 39.22
N ASP A 29 12.83 6.44 39.34
CA ASP A 29 11.73 6.56 40.33
C ASP A 29 11.51 5.27 41.16
N TYR A 30 12.03 4.11 40.73
CA TYR A 30 11.77 2.81 41.37
C TYR A 30 12.98 1.88 41.30
N PRO A 31 13.16 0.94 42.25
CA PRO A 31 14.11 -0.15 42.07
C PRO A 31 13.66 -1.09 40.94
N LEU A 32 14.63 -1.77 40.31
CA LEU A 32 14.33 -2.87 39.38
C LEU A 32 13.65 -4.02 40.13
N GLU A 33 12.48 -4.44 39.67
CA GLU A 33 11.75 -5.58 40.23
C GLU A 33 12.26 -6.90 39.60
N PRO A 34 12.01 -8.07 40.19
CA PRO A 34 12.55 -9.35 39.70
C PRO A 34 12.24 -9.64 38.22
N LEU A 35 11.03 -9.29 37.76
CA LEU A 35 10.65 -9.45 36.36
C LEU A 35 11.40 -8.48 35.43
N ASP A 36 11.73 -7.27 35.89
CA ASP A 36 12.57 -6.35 35.12
C ASP A 36 13.97 -6.93 34.93
N ILE A 37 14.57 -7.43 36.01
CA ILE A 37 15.92 -8.02 35.96
C ILE A 37 15.95 -9.20 34.98
N ALA A 38 14.99 -10.12 35.08
CA ALA A 38 14.89 -11.26 34.19
C ALA A 38 14.79 -10.83 32.71
N VAL A 39 13.81 -9.97 32.38
CA VAL A 39 13.56 -9.53 31.01
C VAL A 39 14.71 -8.70 30.43
N LEU A 40 15.32 -7.82 31.22
CA LEU A 40 16.41 -6.97 30.73
C LEU A 40 17.72 -7.76 30.53
N SER A 41 17.99 -8.77 31.36
CA SER A 41 19.19 -9.61 31.23
C SER A 41 19.15 -10.55 30.03
N ASP A 42 17.97 -11.10 29.72
CA ASP A 42 17.77 -12.03 28.60
C ASP A 42 16.44 -11.78 27.87
N PRO A 43 16.35 -10.70 27.07
CA PRO A 43 15.13 -10.38 26.34
C PRO A 43 14.78 -11.44 25.29
N ASP A 44 15.78 -12.13 24.73
CA ASP A 44 15.57 -13.19 23.75
C ASP A 44 14.80 -14.36 24.37
N ALA A 45 15.21 -14.85 25.55
CA ALA A 45 14.53 -15.94 26.24
C ALA A 45 13.14 -15.53 26.79
N HIS A 46 13.00 -14.30 27.29
CA HIS A 46 11.81 -13.88 28.02
C HIS A 46 10.74 -13.18 27.17
N ILE A 47 11.08 -12.75 25.95
CA ILE A 47 10.15 -12.10 25.03
C ILE A 47 10.07 -12.89 23.72
N LEU A 48 11.18 -13.05 23.02
CA LEU A 48 11.18 -13.55 21.64
C LEU A 48 10.89 -15.05 21.56
N ALA A 49 11.50 -15.86 22.44
CA ALA A 49 11.27 -17.31 22.48
C ALA A 49 9.80 -17.67 22.77
N GLY A 50 9.05 -16.78 23.43
CA GLY A 50 7.62 -16.94 23.68
C GLY A 50 6.72 -16.56 22.49
N GLY A 51 7.27 -16.08 21.38
CA GLY A 51 6.52 -15.49 20.26
C GLY A 51 6.21 -14.00 20.45
N GLY A 52 6.91 -13.31 21.35
CA GLY A 52 6.86 -11.86 21.49
C GLY A 52 7.73 -11.13 20.47
N SER A 53 7.74 -9.80 20.56
CA SER A 53 8.52 -8.95 19.66
C SER A 53 9.12 -7.75 20.40
N ILE A 54 10.24 -7.25 19.91
CA ILE A 54 10.91 -6.05 20.42
C ILE A 54 11.17 -5.12 19.25
N LEU A 55 10.80 -3.86 19.41
CA LEU A 55 10.98 -2.82 18.41
C LEU A 55 11.86 -1.70 18.96
N ALA A 56 12.74 -1.19 18.11
CA ALA A 56 13.64 -0.08 18.43
C ALA A 56 13.32 1.13 17.54
N ALA A 57 13.37 2.33 18.11
CA ALA A 57 13.41 3.58 17.35
C ALA A 57 14.87 3.96 17.17
N VAL A 58 15.30 4.10 15.92
CA VAL A 58 16.69 4.39 15.54
C VAL A 58 16.75 5.77 14.89
N ALA A 59 17.69 6.60 15.34
CA ALA A 59 17.98 7.89 14.74
C ALA A 59 19.50 8.10 14.70
N ASN A 60 20.02 8.49 13.53
CA ASN A 60 21.47 8.61 13.29
C ASN A 60 22.26 7.35 13.71
N GLU A 61 21.75 6.17 13.35
CA GLU A 61 22.34 4.85 13.70
C GLU A 61 22.34 4.51 15.21
N GLU A 62 21.78 5.36 16.06
CA GLU A 62 21.65 5.11 17.50
C GLU A 62 20.21 4.72 17.89
N VAL A 63 20.08 3.79 18.84
CA VAL A 63 18.79 3.41 19.42
C VAL A 63 18.38 4.48 20.43
N VAL A 64 17.31 5.22 20.10
CA VAL A 64 16.79 6.35 20.90
C VAL A 64 15.50 6.01 21.65
N GLY A 65 14.95 4.82 21.43
CA GLY A 65 13.82 4.30 22.17
C GLY A 65 13.55 2.83 21.87
N VAL A 66 12.83 2.16 22.76
CA VAL A 66 12.49 0.74 22.65
C VAL A 66 11.08 0.48 23.17
N VAL A 67 10.48 -0.61 22.72
CA VAL A 67 9.23 -1.19 23.25
C VAL A 67 9.22 -2.69 23.01
N ALA A 68 8.63 -3.45 23.93
CA ALA A 68 8.47 -4.89 23.81
C ALA A 68 6.99 -5.29 23.89
N LEU A 69 6.66 -6.38 23.20
CA LEU A 69 5.41 -7.11 23.30
C LEU A 69 5.71 -8.48 23.88
N ARG A 70 5.38 -8.69 25.15
CA ARG A 70 5.60 -9.97 25.83
C ARG A 70 4.30 -10.78 25.81
N PRO A 71 4.30 -12.03 25.35
CA PRO A 71 3.12 -12.89 25.40
C PRO A 71 2.79 -13.23 26.86
N ILE A 72 1.54 -13.07 27.25
CA ILE A 72 1.06 -13.32 28.62
C ILE A 72 -0.17 -14.24 28.68
N GLY A 73 -0.59 -14.77 27.54
CA GLY A 73 -1.72 -15.68 27.39
C GLY A 73 -1.98 -15.96 25.92
N GLU A 74 -2.97 -16.81 25.63
CA GLU A 74 -3.36 -17.12 24.26
C GLU A 74 -3.84 -15.84 23.55
N CYS A 75 -3.09 -15.40 22.54
CA CYS A 75 -3.37 -14.17 21.79
C CYS A 75 -3.47 -12.91 22.68
N ILE A 76 -2.79 -12.86 23.83
CA ILE A 76 -2.73 -11.67 24.69
C ILE A 76 -1.28 -11.27 24.91
N PHE A 77 -0.97 -10.01 24.63
CA PHE A 77 0.37 -9.45 24.76
C PHE A 77 0.40 -8.31 25.77
N GLU A 78 1.46 -8.25 26.56
CA GLU A 78 1.81 -7.11 27.40
C GLU A 78 2.70 -6.15 26.58
N LEU A 79 2.26 -4.91 26.39
CA LEU A 79 3.13 -3.82 25.96
C LEU A 79 3.97 -3.40 27.16
N THR A 80 5.26 -3.70 27.11
CA THR A 80 6.19 -3.56 28.22
C THR A 80 7.53 -2.99 27.76
N LYS A 81 8.39 -2.65 28.72
CA LYS A 81 9.75 -2.14 28.48
C LYS A 81 9.81 -1.02 27.44
N MET A 82 8.85 -0.10 27.54
CA MET A 82 8.74 1.05 26.66
C MET A 82 9.52 2.22 27.26
N ALA A 83 10.69 2.53 26.69
CA ALA A 83 11.55 3.60 27.15
C ALA A 83 12.03 4.46 25.97
N VAL A 84 12.14 5.77 26.20
CA VAL A 84 12.67 6.73 25.22
C VAL A 84 13.78 7.52 25.89
N ASP A 85 14.90 7.68 25.18
CA ASP A 85 16.06 8.43 25.66
C ASP A 85 15.67 9.89 25.93
N VAL A 86 16.25 10.49 26.97
CA VAL A 86 15.86 11.80 27.52
C VAL A 86 15.84 12.90 26.45
N PRO A 87 16.86 13.05 25.56
CA PRO A 87 16.86 14.09 24.53
C PRO A 87 15.74 13.96 23.49
N TRP A 88 15.13 12.77 23.37
CA TRP A 88 14.13 12.41 22.37
C TRP A 88 12.70 12.39 22.90
N ARG A 89 12.52 12.52 24.22
CA ARG A 89 11.21 12.68 24.84
C ARG A 89 10.54 13.96 24.35
N GLY A 90 9.21 13.93 24.21
CA GLY A 90 8.42 15.05 23.67
C GLY A 90 8.46 15.21 22.14
N ARG A 91 9.31 14.45 21.43
CA ARG A 91 9.42 14.51 19.95
C ARG A 91 8.53 13.53 19.20
N GLY A 92 7.62 12.85 19.89
CA GLY A 92 6.69 11.87 19.30
C GLY A 92 7.22 10.44 19.19
N VAL A 93 8.47 10.16 19.58
CA VAL A 93 9.08 8.81 19.51
C VAL A 93 8.25 7.75 20.23
N GLY A 94 7.80 8.03 21.45
CA GLY A 94 6.92 7.11 22.19
C GLY A 94 5.63 6.80 21.44
N LYS A 95 5.02 7.78 20.79
CA LYS A 95 3.82 7.58 19.98
C LYS A 95 4.11 6.69 18.76
N MET A 96 5.28 6.81 18.14
CA MET A 96 5.71 5.96 17.04
C MET A 96 5.91 4.51 17.49
N LEU A 97 6.65 4.31 18.59
CA LEU A 97 6.89 2.98 19.19
C LEU A 97 5.58 2.29 19.58
N MET A 98 4.68 2.98 20.29
CA MET A 98 3.39 2.41 20.69
C MET A 98 2.52 2.04 19.48
N LYS A 99 2.45 2.90 18.45
CA LYS A 99 1.73 2.55 17.21
C LYS A 99 2.35 1.35 16.49
N ALA A 100 3.67 1.26 16.47
CA ALA A 100 4.37 0.13 15.88
C ALA A 100 4.09 -1.15 16.67
N ALA A 101 4.16 -1.11 18.01
CA ALA A 101 3.84 -2.22 18.88
C ALA A 101 2.38 -2.69 18.72
N LEU A 102 1.41 -1.79 18.57
CA LEU A 102 0.02 -2.22 18.32
C LEU A 102 -0.15 -2.89 16.95
N ARG A 103 0.57 -2.46 15.91
CA ARG A 103 0.58 -3.14 14.60
C ARG A 103 1.23 -4.51 14.67
N GLU A 104 2.36 -4.59 15.35
CA GLU A 104 3.09 -5.84 15.59
C GLU A 104 2.24 -6.83 16.40
N ALA A 105 1.56 -6.38 17.45
CA ALA A 105 0.64 -7.22 18.22
C ALA A 105 -0.47 -7.82 17.34
N LYS A 106 -1.03 -7.03 16.41
CA LYS A 106 -2.00 -7.55 15.42
C LYS A 106 -1.37 -8.63 14.53
N GLN A 107 -0.15 -8.43 14.05
CA GLN A 107 0.58 -9.41 13.23
C GLN A 107 0.86 -10.70 13.99
N LEU A 108 1.14 -10.60 15.29
CA LEU A 108 1.30 -11.74 16.19
C LEU A 108 -0.04 -12.40 16.61
N GLY A 109 -1.16 -11.97 16.02
CA GLY A 109 -2.49 -12.56 16.25
C GLY A 109 -3.18 -12.14 17.54
N ALA A 110 -2.74 -11.05 18.19
CA ALA A 110 -3.29 -10.60 19.45
C ALA A 110 -4.79 -10.25 19.35
N HIS A 111 -5.57 -10.63 20.37
CA HIS A 111 -6.96 -10.19 20.57
C HIS A 111 -7.04 -8.97 21.47
N LYS A 112 -6.04 -8.75 22.32
CA LYS A 112 -5.87 -7.52 23.09
C LYS A 112 -4.44 -7.33 23.54
N VAL A 113 -4.08 -6.07 23.79
CA VAL A 113 -2.81 -5.67 24.38
C VAL A 113 -3.07 -5.11 25.78
N ILE A 114 -2.33 -5.58 26.77
CA ILE A 114 -2.37 -5.09 28.14
C ILE A 114 -1.14 -4.25 28.40
N LEU A 115 -1.25 -3.21 29.23
CA LEU A 115 -0.09 -2.54 29.79
C LEU A 115 -0.30 -2.25 31.28
N TYR A 116 0.81 -2.15 31.98
CA TYR A 116 0.89 -1.72 33.38
C TYR A 116 1.71 -0.45 33.43
N SER A 117 1.23 0.56 34.15
CA SER A 117 1.94 1.84 34.25
C SER A 117 1.74 2.47 35.63
N ASN A 118 2.28 3.66 35.80
CA ASN A 118 2.16 4.45 37.02
C ASN A 118 1.73 5.88 36.68
N THR A 119 0.55 6.30 37.15
CA THR A 119 -0.05 7.58 36.79
C THR A 119 0.75 8.79 37.27
N LYS A 120 1.57 8.64 38.31
CA LYS A 120 2.38 9.72 38.90
C LYS A 120 3.67 9.98 38.13
N THR A 121 4.35 8.92 37.72
CA THR A 121 5.69 8.99 37.08
C THR A 121 5.61 8.89 35.56
N SER A 122 4.50 8.37 35.02
CA SER A 122 4.29 8.15 33.58
C SER A 122 3.13 8.97 33.00
N GLY A 123 2.75 10.09 33.63
CA GLY A 123 1.59 10.90 33.24
C GLY A 123 1.47 11.20 31.74
N PRO A 124 2.51 11.69 31.06
CA PRO A 124 2.48 11.91 29.61
C PRO A 124 2.27 10.64 28.78
N ALA A 125 2.84 9.50 29.20
CA ALA A 125 2.67 8.21 28.54
C ALA A 125 1.25 7.67 28.74
N VAL A 126 0.70 7.76 29.96
CA VAL A 126 -0.69 7.35 30.26
C VAL A 126 -1.69 8.15 29.43
N GLN A 127 -1.50 9.46 29.29
CA GLN A 127 -2.34 10.29 28.42
C GLN A 127 -2.23 9.89 26.94
N MET A 128 -1.03 9.52 26.48
CA MET A 128 -0.83 8.98 25.14
C MET A 128 -1.55 7.64 24.95
N TYR A 129 -1.52 6.73 25.92
CA TYR A 129 -2.24 5.45 25.86
C TYR A 129 -3.75 5.67 25.76
N ARG A 130 -4.34 6.53 26.62
CA ARG A 130 -5.76 6.89 26.57
C ARG A 130 -6.17 7.46 25.21
N LYS A 131 -5.39 8.41 24.68
CA LYS A 131 -5.63 9.00 23.34
C LYS A 131 -5.52 7.98 22.19
N THR A 132 -4.83 6.87 22.42
CA THR A 132 -4.65 5.82 21.41
C THR A 132 -5.80 4.81 21.43
N GLY A 133 -6.57 4.76 22.52
CA GLY A 133 -7.72 3.87 22.67
C GLY A 133 -7.55 2.83 23.78
N PHE A 134 -6.47 2.88 24.56
CA PHE A 134 -6.36 2.06 25.77
C PHE A 134 -7.41 2.50 26.79
N ARG A 135 -8.09 1.53 27.40
CA ARG A 135 -9.10 1.71 28.43
C ARG A 135 -8.57 1.17 29.75
N GLU A 136 -8.90 1.85 30.83
CA GLU A 136 -8.52 1.39 32.17
C GLU A 136 -9.34 0.17 32.57
N ILE A 137 -8.66 -0.83 33.11
CA ILE A 137 -9.27 -2.04 33.65
C ILE A 137 -8.80 -2.27 35.08
N PRO A 138 -9.52 -3.06 35.89
CA PRO A 138 -9.12 -3.34 37.26
C PRO A 138 -7.68 -3.86 37.34
N LEU A 139 -6.86 -3.23 38.17
CA LEU A 139 -5.50 -3.68 38.45
C LEU A 139 -5.56 -4.87 39.41
N GLU A 140 -5.09 -6.02 38.94
CA GLU A 140 -4.84 -7.19 39.79
C GLU A 140 -3.52 -7.00 40.54
N ARG A 141 -3.45 -7.40 41.81
CA ARG A 141 -2.22 -7.32 42.60
C ARG A 141 -1.20 -8.36 42.10
N GLY A 142 0.05 -7.93 41.86
CA GLY A 142 1.21 -8.84 41.93
C GLY A 142 2.15 -8.93 40.73
N LEU A 143 1.93 -8.23 39.60
CA LEU A 143 2.90 -8.29 38.48
C LEU A 143 4.03 -7.26 38.60
N TYR A 144 3.68 -6.01 38.90
CA TYR A 144 4.62 -4.95 39.21
C TYR A 144 4.13 -4.19 40.44
N GLU A 145 4.96 -4.06 41.47
CA GLU A 145 4.58 -3.34 42.70
C GLU A 145 4.43 -1.85 42.44
N ARG A 146 5.26 -1.30 41.54
CA ARG A 146 5.20 0.11 41.13
C ARG A 146 3.96 0.50 40.33
N ALA A 147 3.22 -0.46 39.76
CA ALA A 147 2.09 -0.13 38.90
C ALA A 147 0.87 0.28 39.72
N ASP A 148 0.25 1.41 39.37
CA ASP A 148 -1.02 1.87 39.97
C ASP A 148 -2.20 1.85 38.97
N ILE A 149 -1.92 1.51 37.71
CA ILE A 149 -2.89 1.46 36.63
C ILE A 149 -2.61 0.26 35.70
N LYS A 150 -3.69 -0.41 35.29
CA LYS A 150 -3.70 -1.44 34.24
C LYS A 150 -4.61 -0.95 33.12
N MET A 151 -4.15 -1.06 31.89
CA MET A 151 -4.95 -0.66 30.72
C MET A 151 -4.99 -1.78 29.70
N GLU A 152 -6.10 -1.86 28.96
CA GLU A 152 -6.24 -2.76 27.82
C GLU A 152 -6.54 -2.01 26.54
N TYR A 153 -6.04 -2.54 25.43
CA TYR A 153 -6.40 -2.16 24.08
C TYR A 153 -7.02 -3.39 23.41
N PRO A 154 -8.34 -3.45 23.24
CA PRO A 154 -8.96 -4.53 22.49
C PRO A 154 -8.53 -4.43 21.02
N ILE A 155 -8.10 -5.55 20.46
CA ILE A 155 -7.90 -5.67 19.03
C ILE A 155 -9.20 -6.24 18.47
N GLU A 156 -10.10 -5.35 18.09
CA GLU A 156 -11.36 -5.72 17.46
C GLU A 156 -11.05 -6.37 16.10
N LYS A 157 -11.38 -7.67 15.98
CA LYS A 157 -11.35 -8.35 14.70
C LYS A 157 -12.51 -7.85 13.85
N ILE A 158 -12.24 -7.61 12.57
CA ILE A 158 -13.28 -7.32 11.58
C ILE A 158 -14.26 -8.49 11.60
N PRO A 159 -15.57 -8.27 11.85
CA PRO A 159 -16.55 -9.34 11.80
C PRO A 159 -16.56 -10.02 10.43
N VAL A 160 -16.51 -11.36 10.41
CA VAL A 160 -16.48 -12.16 9.19
C VAL A 160 -17.71 -13.06 9.15
N GLN A 161 -18.55 -12.87 8.14
CA GLN A 161 -19.57 -13.82 7.73
C GLN A 161 -19.02 -14.65 6.57
N LYS A 162 -18.62 -15.89 6.85
CA LYS A 162 -18.12 -16.80 5.81
C LYS A 162 -19.25 -17.25 4.88
N THR A 163 -18.95 -17.42 3.60
CA THR A 163 -19.86 -18.06 2.65
C THR A 163 -20.15 -19.51 3.06
N LEU A 164 -21.37 -19.97 2.82
CA LEU A 164 -21.75 -21.39 2.98
C LEU A 164 -21.36 -22.22 1.76
N HIS A 165 -21.16 -21.56 0.61
CA HIS A 165 -20.85 -22.19 -0.67
C HIS A 165 -19.71 -21.44 -1.33
N SER A 166 -18.49 -21.99 -1.20
CA SER A 166 -17.33 -21.44 -1.88
C SER A 166 -17.44 -21.67 -3.38
N ARG A 167 -17.10 -20.64 -4.16
CA ARG A 167 -17.00 -20.65 -5.62
C ARG A 167 -15.60 -21.00 -6.11
N LEU A 168 -14.75 -21.51 -5.22
CA LEU A 168 -13.41 -21.97 -5.54
C LEU A 168 -13.51 -23.35 -6.25
N PRO A 169 -13.46 -23.36 -7.59
CA PRO A 169 -12.60 -24.33 -8.29
C PRO A 169 -11.75 -23.66 -9.38
N ALA A 170 -10.55 -24.21 -9.60
CA ALA A 170 -9.47 -23.62 -10.40
C ALA A 170 -9.95 -23.10 -11.76
N PRO A 171 -9.97 -21.78 -12.00
CA PRO A 171 -9.78 -21.37 -13.37
C PRO A 171 -8.38 -21.85 -13.75
N ASP A 172 -8.32 -22.64 -14.82
CA ASP A 172 -7.08 -22.83 -15.56
C ASP A 172 -6.40 -21.45 -15.66
N PRO A 173 -5.17 -21.27 -15.15
CA PRO A 173 -4.47 -19.99 -15.22
C PRO A 173 -4.45 -19.40 -16.63
N GLU A 174 -4.53 -20.25 -17.66
CA GLU A 174 -4.61 -19.87 -19.08
C GLU A 174 -5.98 -19.32 -19.51
N GLN A 175 -7.04 -19.57 -18.73
CA GLN A 175 -8.42 -19.11 -18.98
C GLN A 175 -8.83 -17.93 -18.11
N ILE A 176 -8.02 -17.51 -17.15
CA ILE A 176 -8.33 -16.35 -16.30
C ILE A 176 -8.31 -15.09 -17.16
N LYS A 177 -9.47 -14.46 -17.35
CA LYS A 177 -9.55 -13.09 -17.87
C LYS A 177 -9.54 -12.10 -16.73
N PHE A 178 -8.85 -10.98 -16.93
CA PHE A 178 -8.70 -9.95 -15.91
C PHE A 178 -10.06 -9.42 -15.44
N GLY A 179 -10.40 -9.65 -14.17
CA GLY A 179 -11.58 -9.08 -13.53
C GLY A 179 -12.91 -9.81 -13.76
N GLU A 180 -12.93 -10.97 -14.43
CA GLU A 180 -14.15 -11.76 -14.61
C GLU A 180 -14.48 -12.67 -13.41
N ILE A 181 -13.44 -13.17 -12.73
CA ILE A 181 -13.58 -14.06 -11.58
C ILE A 181 -13.38 -13.27 -10.30
N VAL A 182 -14.31 -13.42 -9.36
CA VAL A 182 -14.29 -12.77 -8.05
C VAL A 182 -14.27 -13.81 -6.93
N SER A 183 -13.48 -13.53 -5.89
CA SER A 183 -13.35 -14.37 -4.71
C SER A 183 -14.62 -14.41 -3.87
N ASP A 184 -14.69 -15.30 -2.89
CA ASP A 184 -15.92 -15.62 -2.16
C ASP A 184 -16.47 -14.48 -1.31
N HIS A 185 -15.61 -13.56 -0.87
CA HIS A 185 -16.00 -12.52 0.07
C HIS A 185 -15.70 -11.11 -0.48
N MET A 186 -16.33 -10.13 0.17
CA MET A 186 -16.00 -8.72 0.03
C MET A 186 -16.00 -8.07 1.42
N LEU A 187 -15.23 -7.00 1.57
CA LEU A 187 -15.27 -6.13 2.73
C LEU A 187 -16.13 -4.91 2.44
N ILE A 188 -16.94 -4.49 3.42
CA ILE A 188 -17.75 -3.28 3.37
C ILE A 188 -17.44 -2.42 4.61
N ALA A 189 -17.30 -1.11 4.41
CA ALA A 189 -17.30 -0.13 5.48
C ALA A 189 -18.08 1.11 5.06
N ASP A 190 -19.06 1.52 5.87
CA ASP A 190 -19.84 2.73 5.61
C ASP A 190 -19.19 3.96 6.24
N TYR A 191 -19.41 5.12 5.64
CA TYR A 191 -19.17 6.42 6.23
C TYR A 191 -20.51 7.13 6.37
N ARG A 192 -20.83 7.53 7.59
CA ARG A 192 -22.01 8.33 7.96
C ARG A 192 -21.73 9.04 9.27
N ASP A 193 -22.50 10.08 9.56
CA ASP A 193 -22.39 10.85 10.80
C ASP A 193 -20.96 11.37 11.07
N GLY A 194 -20.22 11.68 9.99
CA GLY A 194 -18.86 12.20 10.08
C GLY A 194 -17.77 11.15 10.37
N ALA A 195 -18.09 9.85 10.37
CA ALA A 195 -17.12 8.80 10.71
C ALA A 195 -17.25 7.53 9.85
N TRP A 196 -16.11 6.88 9.61
CA TRP A 196 -16.07 5.51 9.12
C TRP A 196 -16.57 4.55 10.21
N GLN A 197 -17.54 3.73 9.85
CA GLN A 197 -18.13 2.70 10.68
C GLN A 197 -17.24 1.45 10.69
N THR A 198 -17.49 0.55 11.62
CA THR A 198 -16.76 -0.73 11.72
C THR A 198 -16.89 -1.52 10.41
N PRO A 199 -15.77 -1.91 9.78
CA PRO A 199 -15.79 -2.71 8.56
C PRO A 199 -16.34 -4.12 8.86
N GLN A 200 -16.85 -4.78 7.84
CA GLN A 200 -17.33 -6.17 7.91
C GLN A 200 -16.92 -6.93 6.64
N ILE A 201 -16.57 -8.19 6.79
CA ILE A 201 -16.35 -9.12 5.68
C ILE A 201 -17.59 -9.99 5.54
N VAL A 202 -18.18 -9.98 4.35
CA VAL A 202 -19.42 -10.70 4.03
C VAL A 202 -19.23 -11.48 2.72
N PRO A 203 -20.09 -12.47 2.42
CA PRO A 203 -20.07 -13.11 1.11
C PRO A 203 -20.25 -12.06 0.00
N PHE A 204 -19.51 -12.21 -1.10
CA PHE A 204 -19.62 -11.30 -2.23
C PHE A 204 -21.06 -11.29 -2.79
N ALA A 205 -21.59 -10.10 -3.03
CA ALA A 205 -22.93 -9.89 -3.55
C ALA A 205 -23.02 -8.65 -4.44
N ASN A 206 -24.05 -8.60 -5.28
CA ASN A 206 -24.38 -7.39 -6.03
C ASN A 206 -24.80 -6.26 -5.09
N LEU A 207 -24.59 -5.02 -5.52
CA LEU A 207 -24.98 -3.84 -4.76
C LEU A 207 -26.45 -3.52 -5.00
N ASP A 208 -27.22 -3.44 -3.92
CA ASP A 208 -28.57 -2.88 -3.92
C ASP A 208 -28.48 -1.37 -3.64
N ILE A 209 -28.51 -0.57 -4.70
CA ILE A 209 -28.42 0.89 -4.62
C ILE A 209 -29.57 1.56 -5.38
N PRO A 210 -30.18 2.63 -4.84
CA PRO A 210 -31.19 3.37 -5.56
C PRO A 210 -30.64 3.93 -6.89
N PRO A 211 -31.42 3.89 -7.99
CA PRO A 211 -30.95 4.38 -9.29
C PRO A 211 -30.54 5.86 -9.30
N HIS A 212 -30.98 6.65 -8.32
CA HIS A 212 -30.69 8.07 -8.16
C HIS A 212 -29.54 8.35 -7.15
N THR A 213 -28.66 7.37 -6.94
CA THR A 213 -27.45 7.51 -6.12
C THR A 213 -26.45 8.44 -6.80
N LEU A 214 -25.92 9.44 -6.08
CA LEU A 214 -25.05 10.50 -6.65
C LEU A 214 -23.85 9.95 -7.43
N ALA A 215 -23.23 8.86 -6.98
CA ALA A 215 -22.09 8.25 -7.66
C ALA A 215 -22.41 7.79 -9.11
N LEU A 216 -23.64 7.34 -9.37
CA LEU A 216 -24.08 6.88 -10.70
C LEU A 216 -24.26 8.03 -11.69
N HIS A 217 -24.60 9.23 -11.20
CA HIS A 217 -24.95 10.37 -12.05
C HIS A 217 -23.81 11.39 -12.18
N TYR A 218 -23.01 11.55 -11.13
CA TYR A 218 -22.03 12.63 -11.02
C TYR A 218 -20.61 12.15 -10.78
N GLY A 219 -20.37 10.83 -10.84
CA GLY A 219 -19.03 10.25 -10.87
C GLY A 219 -18.19 10.45 -9.61
N GLN A 220 -18.82 10.73 -8.45
CA GLN A 220 -18.15 10.80 -7.14
C GLN A 220 -17.79 9.38 -6.64
N LEU A 221 -16.85 8.75 -7.36
CA LEU A 221 -16.35 7.40 -7.14
C LEU A 221 -14.85 7.35 -7.38
N VAL A 222 -14.14 6.75 -6.42
CA VAL A 222 -12.69 6.53 -6.43
C VAL A 222 -12.42 5.04 -6.28
N TRP A 223 -11.35 4.53 -6.89
CA TRP A 223 -10.95 3.13 -6.74
C TRP A 223 -9.43 2.97 -6.67
N GLU A 224 -9.00 1.81 -6.17
CA GLU A 224 -7.61 1.36 -6.18
C GLU A 224 -7.47 -0.04 -6.79
N GLY A 225 -6.24 -0.41 -7.13
CA GLY A 225 -5.81 -1.70 -7.64
C GLY A 225 -4.43 -2.03 -7.11
N MET A 226 -4.37 -3.05 -6.25
CA MET A 226 -3.14 -3.67 -5.75
C MET A 226 -3.18 -5.17 -5.98
N LYS A 227 -2.08 -5.86 -5.65
CA LYS A 227 -1.95 -7.30 -5.84
C LYS A 227 -1.39 -7.97 -4.59
N ALA A 228 -1.93 -9.15 -4.29
CA ALA A 228 -1.34 -10.12 -3.39
C ALA A 228 -0.68 -11.24 -4.19
N PHE A 229 0.43 -11.75 -3.66
CA PHE A 229 1.28 -12.75 -4.28
C PHE A 229 1.53 -13.89 -3.30
N ARG A 230 1.49 -15.12 -3.80
CA ARG A 230 2.02 -16.27 -3.08
C ARG A 230 3.53 -16.25 -3.17
N GLN A 231 4.20 -16.19 -2.02
CA GLN A 231 5.65 -16.19 -1.92
C GLN A 231 6.23 -17.60 -2.00
N ALA A 232 7.54 -17.70 -2.24
CA ALA A 232 8.26 -18.96 -2.42
C ALA A 232 8.23 -19.86 -1.17
N ASP A 233 8.08 -19.28 0.02
CA ASP A 233 7.94 -19.96 1.31
C ASP A 233 6.49 -20.36 1.64
N GLY A 234 5.54 -20.04 0.76
CA GLY A 234 4.12 -20.37 0.90
C GLY A 234 3.26 -19.26 1.52
N HIS A 235 3.86 -18.23 2.12
CA HIS A 235 3.13 -17.08 2.68
C HIS A 235 2.45 -16.26 1.57
N VAL A 236 1.47 -15.45 1.96
CA VAL A 236 0.84 -14.47 1.08
C VAL A 236 1.34 -13.09 1.46
N ALA A 237 1.80 -12.33 0.47
CA ALA A 237 2.26 -10.96 0.66
C ALA A 237 1.45 -9.99 -0.20
N ILE A 238 1.14 -8.81 0.35
CA ILE A 238 0.49 -7.71 -0.36
C ILE A 238 1.53 -6.62 -0.61
N PHE A 239 1.62 -6.20 -1.87
CA PHE A 239 2.65 -5.26 -2.29
C PHE A 239 2.26 -3.80 -1.98
N ARG A 240 3.06 -3.14 -1.15
CA ARG A 240 3.08 -1.68 -0.86
C ARG A 240 1.74 -1.08 -0.41
N ILE A 241 1.01 -1.74 0.50
CA ILE A 241 -0.25 -1.22 1.08
C ILE A 241 -0.16 0.26 1.49
N PRO A 242 0.91 0.73 2.18
CA PRO A 242 1.01 2.13 2.60
C PRO A 242 0.91 3.13 1.43
N LYS A 243 1.52 2.82 0.28
CA LYS A 243 1.45 3.69 -0.91
C LYS A 243 0.06 3.70 -1.55
N HIS A 244 -0.64 2.56 -1.50
CA HIS A 244 -2.01 2.47 -1.99
C HIS A 244 -2.98 3.29 -1.14
N VAL A 245 -2.84 3.26 0.20
CA VAL A 245 -3.71 4.06 1.07
C VAL A 245 -3.40 5.57 0.98
N GLU A 246 -2.14 5.95 0.78
CA GLU A 246 -1.78 7.35 0.48
C GLU A 246 -2.47 7.83 -0.80
N ARG A 247 -2.42 7.04 -1.87
CA ARG A 247 -2.97 7.41 -3.18
C ARG A 247 -4.50 7.44 -3.22
N ILE A 248 -5.17 6.47 -2.59
CA ILE A 248 -6.63 6.49 -2.51
C ILE A 248 -7.09 7.71 -1.72
N ASN A 249 -6.40 8.09 -0.62
CA ASN A 249 -6.73 9.28 0.15
C ASN A 249 -6.48 10.59 -0.61
N ARG A 250 -5.44 10.69 -1.44
CA ARG A 250 -5.28 11.83 -2.37
C ARG A 250 -6.44 11.93 -3.35
N SER A 251 -6.90 10.79 -3.87
CA SER A 251 -8.04 10.72 -4.78
C SER A 251 -9.35 11.10 -4.08
N LEU A 252 -9.58 10.61 -2.87
CA LEU A 252 -10.74 10.98 -2.03
C LEU A 252 -10.76 12.48 -1.76
N HIS A 253 -9.63 13.05 -1.35
CA HIS A 253 -9.49 14.50 -1.15
C HIS A 253 -9.85 15.28 -2.42
N ARG A 254 -9.33 14.88 -3.59
CA ARG A 254 -9.64 15.55 -4.87
C ARG A 254 -11.13 15.51 -5.21
N MET A 255 -11.82 14.45 -4.80
CA MET A 255 -13.25 14.22 -5.01
C MET A 255 -14.14 14.72 -3.87
N ALA A 256 -13.59 15.51 -2.93
CA ALA A 256 -14.28 16.03 -1.74
C ALA A 256 -14.90 14.93 -0.86
N MET A 257 -14.22 13.79 -0.74
CA MET A 257 -14.62 12.63 0.05
C MET A 257 -13.76 12.52 1.33
N PRO A 258 -14.29 11.95 2.43
CA PRO A 258 -13.54 11.81 3.67
C PRO A 258 -12.35 10.84 3.51
N PRO A 259 -11.20 11.12 4.14
CA PRO A 259 -10.06 10.22 4.10
C PRO A 259 -10.34 8.93 4.89
N ILE A 260 -9.82 7.80 4.40
CA ILE A 260 -9.83 6.52 5.10
C ILE A 260 -8.64 6.49 6.08
N PRO A 261 -8.84 6.20 7.37
CA PRO A 261 -7.74 5.98 8.30
C PRO A 261 -6.82 4.86 7.81
N ALA A 262 -5.50 5.11 7.78
CA ALA A 262 -4.52 4.17 7.21
C ALA A 262 -4.62 2.76 7.80
N GLY A 263 -4.75 2.66 9.14
CA GLY A 263 -4.92 1.38 9.82
C GLY A 263 -6.22 0.67 9.46
N LEU A 264 -7.34 1.39 9.31
CA LEU A 264 -8.61 0.80 8.90
C LEU A 264 -8.50 0.18 7.50
N PHE A 265 -7.86 0.86 6.56
CA PHE A 265 -7.65 0.35 5.21
C PHE A 265 -6.71 -0.86 5.18
N GLU A 266 -5.59 -0.78 5.89
CA GLU A 266 -4.60 -1.86 5.97
C GLU A 266 -5.20 -3.12 6.60
N ASP A 267 -5.86 -2.98 7.76
CA ASP A 267 -6.53 -4.08 8.44
C ASP A 267 -7.63 -4.70 7.55
N SER A 268 -8.38 -3.86 6.83
CA SER A 268 -9.44 -4.30 5.92
C SER A 268 -8.90 -5.14 4.77
N VAL A 269 -7.85 -4.66 4.09
CA VAL A 269 -7.23 -5.37 2.97
C VAL A 269 -6.62 -6.69 3.43
N ARG A 270 -5.90 -6.69 4.56
CA ARG A 270 -5.26 -7.89 5.10
C ARG A 270 -6.29 -8.93 5.53
N ALA A 271 -7.29 -8.55 6.33
CA ALA A 271 -8.30 -9.47 6.81
C ALA A 271 -9.10 -10.12 5.66
N LEU A 272 -9.42 -9.36 4.60
CA LEU A 272 -10.11 -9.92 3.44
C LEU A 272 -9.24 -10.95 2.71
N VAL A 273 -7.97 -10.63 2.48
CA VAL A 273 -7.03 -11.54 1.80
C VAL A 273 -6.73 -12.77 2.66
N GLU A 274 -6.72 -12.64 3.99
CA GLU A 274 -6.57 -13.76 4.93
C GLU A 274 -7.77 -14.73 4.82
N VAL A 275 -9.00 -14.19 4.82
CA VAL A 275 -10.23 -14.99 4.66
C VAL A 275 -10.25 -15.71 3.31
N ASP A 276 -9.81 -15.05 2.24
CA ASP A 276 -9.76 -15.58 0.88
C ASP A 276 -8.36 -16.09 0.46
N ALA A 277 -7.49 -16.47 1.39
CA ALA A 277 -6.09 -16.82 1.09
C ALA A 277 -5.94 -17.99 0.08
N ALA A 278 -6.93 -18.89 0.03
CA ALA A 278 -6.99 -19.97 -0.95
C ALA A 278 -7.18 -19.49 -2.40
N TRP A 279 -7.75 -18.29 -2.60
CA TRP A 279 -7.93 -17.67 -3.91
C TRP A 279 -6.64 -17.09 -4.48
N VAL A 280 -5.58 -16.95 -3.68
CA VAL A 280 -4.29 -16.41 -4.15
C VAL A 280 -3.61 -17.47 -5.03
N PRO A 281 -3.50 -17.26 -6.36
CA PRO A 281 -2.90 -18.23 -7.23
C PRO A 281 -1.37 -18.25 -7.06
N SER A 282 -0.75 -19.33 -7.52
CA SER A 282 0.70 -19.39 -7.64
C SER A 282 1.21 -18.47 -8.76
N SER A 283 2.43 -17.96 -8.61
CA SER A 283 3.13 -17.23 -9.67
C SER A 283 3.13 -18.03 -10.99
N PRO A 284 2.98 -17.39 -12.17
CA PRO A 284 3.04 -15.94 -12.41
C PRO A 284 1.72 -15.18 -12.22
N ALA A 285 0.62 -15.86 -11.87
CA ALA A 285 -0.64 -15.19 -11.57
C ALA A 285 -0.59 -14.51 -10.19
N SER A 286 -1.58 -13.65 -9.92
CA SER A 286 -1.70 -12.92 -8.64
C SER A 286 -3.15 -12.73 -8.27
N LEU A 287 -3.44 -12.42 -7.01
CA LEU A 287 -4.76 -12.00 -6.58
C LEU A 287 -4.84 -10.48 -6.68
N TYR A 288 -5.71 -9.96 -7.55
CA TYR A 288 -5.95 -8.53 -7.65
C TYR A 288 -6.93 -8.10 -6.57
N ILE A 289 -6.62 -7.00 -5.88
CA ILE A 289 -7.42 -6.43 -4.80
C ILE A 289 -7.96 -5.08 -5.30
N ARG A 290 -9.29 -4.92 -5.27
CA ARG A 290 -10.04 -3.76 -5.77
C ARG A 290 -10.78 -3.05 -4.63
N PRO A 291 -10.14 -2.08 -3.95
CA PRO A 291 -10.85 -1.11 -3.13
C PRO A 291 -11.62 -0.12 -4.01
N LEU A 292 -12.82 0.24 -3.60
CA LEU A 292 -13.71 1.19 -4.25
C LEU A 292 -14.40 2.01 -3.16
N VAL A 293 -14.53 3.31 -3.37
CA VAL A 293 -15.30 4.20 -2.49
C VAL A 293 -16.22 5.04 -3.35
N TYR A 294 -17.50 5.08 -3.00
CA TYR A 294 -18.50 5.83 -3.75
C TYR A 294 -19.48 6.57 -2.84
N ALA A 295 -19.99 7.70 -3.33
CA ALA A 295 -21.07 8.46 -2.70
C ALA A 295 -22.38 7.67 -2.67
N THR A 296 -23.04 7.62 -1.52
CA THR A 296 -24.27 6.82 -1.31
C THR A 296 -25.53 7.64 -1.14
N ASP A 297 -25.46 8.98 -1.08
CA ASP A 297 -26.66 9.82 -1.01
C ASP A 297 -27.53 9.57 -2.25
N ALA A 298 -28.84 9.39 -2.04
CA ALA A 298 -29.82 9.13 -3.08
C ALA A 298 -30.74 10.33 -3.23
N GLN A 299 -30.44 11.21 -4.19
CA GLN A 299 -31.23 12.41 -4.46
C GLN A 299 -30.89 13.00 -5.84
N PHE A 300 -31.81 13.78 -6.39
CA PHE A 300 -31.56 14.59 -7.58
C PHE A 300 -30.87 15.89 -7.18
N GLY A 301 -29.73 16.20 -7.80
CA GLY A 301 -28.97 17.44 -7.57
C GLY A 301 -27.51 17.18 -7.21
N VAL A 302 -26.63 17.94 -7.84
CA VAL A 302 -25.18 17.87 -7.60
C VAL A 302 -24.86 18.49 -6.25
N LYS A 303 -24.31 17.68 -5.33
CA LYS A 303 -23.75 18.14 -4.05
C LYS A 303 -22.60 17.23 -3.61
N ILE A 304 -21.87 17.66 -2.59
CA ILE A 304 -20.97 16.77 -1.85
C ILE A 304 -21.83 15.80 -1.04
N SER A 305 -21.60 14.50 -1.21
CA SER A 305 -22.31 13.47 -0.43
C SER A 305 -21.96 13.55 1.05
N GLU A 306 -22.91 13.23 1.91
CA GLU A 306 -22.67 13.12 3.36
C GLU A 306 -22.39 11.67 3.78
N THR A 307 -22.91 10.73 2.98
CA THR A 307 -22.68 9.29 3.16
C THR A 307 -21.84 8.69 2.04
N TYR A 308 -20.99 7.73 2.40
CA TYR A 308 -20.14 6.99 1.45
C TYR A 308 -20.06 5.52 1.85
N ARG A 309 -19.69 4.66 0.90
CA ARG A 309 -19.37 3.26 1.18
C ARG A 309 -18.03 2.89 0.56
N MET A 310 -17.15 2.28 1.35
CA MET A 310 -15.97 1.57 0.90
C MET A 310 -16.32 0.09 0.71
N ILE A 311 -15.92 -0.46 -0.43
CA ILE A 311 -16.00 -1.89 -0.72
C ILE A 311 -14.61 -2.36 -1.16
N ILE A 312 -14.19 -3.52 -0.69
CA ILE A 312 -12.98 -4.20 -1.18
C ILE A 312 -13.38 -5.60 -1.62
N PHE A 313 -13.02 -5.98 -2.83
CA PHE A 313 -13.18 -7.35 -3.32
C PHE A 313 -11.94 -7.77 -4.06
N THR A 314 -11.80 -9.08 -4.24
CA THR A 314 -10.59 -9.66 -4.85
C THR A 314 -10.96 -10.62 -5.98
N GLY A 315 -9.98 -10.94 -6.83
CA GLY A 315 -10.14 -11.89 -7.90
C GLY A 315 -8.79 -12.28 -8.52
N PRO A 316 -8.59 -13.55 -8.92
CA PRO A 316 -7.34 -13.97 -9.53
C PRO A 316 -7.17 -13.33 -10.90
N VAL A 317 -5.94 -12.95 -11.25
CA VAL A 317 -5.60 -12.35 -12.56
C VAL A 317 -4.34 -12.98 -13.15
N PRO A 318 -4.28 -13.18 -14.48
CA PRO A 318 -3.10 -13.70 -15.15
C PRO A 318 -2.05 -12.60 -15.34
N VAL A 319 -1.00 -12.91 -16.10
CA VAL A 319 -0.17 -11.90 -16.75
C VAL A 319 -1.02 -11.13 -17.77
N TYR A 320 -0.96 -9.79 -17.75
CA TYR A 320 -1.95 -8.95 -18.43
C TYR A 320 -1.74 -8.83 -19.95
N TYR A 321 -0.51 -8.56 -20.41
CA TYR A 321 -0.19 -8.48 -21.84
C TYR A 321 0.76 -9.61 -22.23
N ALA A 322 0.37 -10.37 -23.25
CA ALA A 322 1.15 -11.49 -23.78
C ALA A 322 2.13 -11.10 -24.90
N LYS A 323 1.94 -9.91 -25.50
CA LYS A 323 2.77 -9.38 -26.59
C LYS A 323 3.12 -7.91 -26.36
N PRO A 324 4.21 -7.39 -26.96
CA PRO A 324 4.46 -5.95 -27.02
C PRO A 324 3.31 -5.19 -27.70
N LEU A 325 3.12 -3.94 -27.31
CA LEU A 325 1.98 -3.11 -27.72
C LEU A 325 2.31 -2.23 -28.92
N ARG A 326 1.31 -2.04 -29.76
CA ARG A 326 1.24 -0.97 -30.77
C ARG A 326 0.56 0.22 -30.14
N VAL A 327 1.22 1.35 -30.06
CA VAL A 327 0.66 2.55 -29.41
C VAL A 327 0.59 3.72 -30.37
N LYS A 328 -0.48 4.53 -30.24
CA LYS A 328 -0.69 5.73 -31.05
C LYS A 328 -0.62 6.98 -30.19
N VAL A 329 0.19 7.95 -30.57
CA VAL A 329 0.21 9.28 -29.95
C VAL A 329 -1.12 9.98 -30.24
N GLU A 330 -1.80 10.41 -29.18
CA GLU A 330 -3.05 11.14 -29.27
C GLU A 330 -2.80 12.64 -29.47
N GLU A 331 -3.41 13.20 -30.51
CA GLU A 331 -3.22 14.59 -30.93
C GLU A 331 -4.51 15.43 -30.78
N THR A 332 -5.67 14.77 -30.63
CA THR A 332 -6.99 15.41 -30.61
C THR A 332 -7.61 15.40 -29.22
N TYR A 333 -7.61 14.26 -28.54
CA TYR A 333 -8.22 14.10 -27.22
C TYR A 333 -7.18 14.27 -26.10
N ILE A 334 -7.65 14.71 -24.94
CA ILE A 334 -6.81 14.76 -23.73
C ILE A 334 -7.41 13.84 -22.68
N ARG A 335 -6.54 13.15 -21.94
CA ARG A 335 -6.96 12.31 -20.81
C ARG A 335 -7.29 13.15 -19.59
N ALA A 336 -6.50 14.20 -19.37
CA ALA A 336 -6.62 15.14 -18.27
C ALA A 336 -6.09 16.50 -18.73
N ALA A 337 -6.46 17.55 -18.00
CA ALA A 337 -5.95 18.90 -18.18
C ALA A 337 -5.41 19.43 -16.84
N PRO A 338 -4.46 20.38 -16.85
CA PRO A 338 -4.06 21.09 -15.64
C PRO A 338 -5.27 21.69 -14.90
N GLY A 339 -5.29 21.59 -13.58
CA GLY A 339 -6.43 21.88 -12.71
C GLY A 339 -7.52 20.80 -12.69
N GLY A 340 -7.40 19.77 -13.53
CA GLY A 340 -8.37 18.68 -13.65
C GLY A 340 -8.26 17.63 -12.53
N THR A 341 -8.74 16.41 -12.83
CA THR A 341 -8.75 15.28 -11.91
C THR A 341 -7.72 14.21 -12.25
N GLY A 342 -6.81 14.47 -13.20
CA GLY A 342 -5.93 13.45 -13.80
C GLY A 342 -5.09 12.66 -12.79
N ALA A 343 -4.59 13.31 -11.74
CA ALA A 343 -3.80 12.69 -10.67
C ALA A 343 -4.65 11.90 -9.66
N ALA A 344 -5.98 11.97 -9.72
CA ALA A 344 -6.88 11.17 -8.91
C ALA A 344 -7.30 9.90 -9.67
N LYS A 345 -7.44 8.80 -8.93
CA LYS A 345 -7.92 7.53 -9.48
C LYS A 345 -9.45 7.42 -9.41
N CYS A 346 -10.14 8.35 -10.09
CA CYS A 346 -11.60 8.47 -10.07
C CYS A 346 -12.26 8.00 -11.36
N ALA A 347 -13.53 7.63 -11.30
CA ALA A 347 -14.28 7.02 -12.41
C ALA A 347 -14.29 7.89 -13.68
N GLY A 348 -14.50 9.21 -13.54
CA GLY A 348 -14.63 10.14 -14.66
C GLY A 348 -13.42 10.15 -15.60
N ASN A 349 -12.20 10.01 -15.05
CA ASN A 349 -10.96 9.96 -15.83
C ASN A 349 -10.88 8.76 -16.77
N TYR A 350 -11.53 7.65 -16.41
CA TYR A 350 -11.56 6.44 -17.22
C TYR A 350 -12.70 6.49 -18.25
N GLY A 351 -13.87 7.00 -17.86
CA GLY A 351 -15.01 7.15 -18.76
C GLY A 351 -14.69 8.03 -19.98
N GLY A 352 -14.05 9.18 -19.77
CA GLY A 352 -13.65 10.09 -20.85
C GLY A 352 -12.60 9.51 -21.80
N ALA A 353 -11.83 8.52 -21.36
CA ALA A 353 -10.76 7.90 -22.14
C ALA A 353 -11.26 6.78 -23.08
N LEU A 354 -12.50 6.30 -22.92
CA LEU A 354 -13.00 5.13 -23.66
C LEU A 354 -13.13 5.38 -25.16
N TYR A 355 -13.72 6.50 -25.57
CA TYR A 355 -13.95 6.80 -26.98
C TYR A 355 -12.65 6.97 -27.79
N PRO A 356 -11.65 7.77 -27.35
CA PRO A 356 -10.38 7.84 -28.06
C PRO A 356 -9.64 6.49 -28.11
N SER A 357 -9.73 5.71 -27.03
CA SER A 357 -9.15 4.35 -26.99
C SER A 357 -9.83 3.39 -27.97
N GLN A 358 -11.14 3.55 -28.21
CA GLN A 358 -11.85 2.79 -29.24
C GLN A 358 -11.36 3.18 -30.64
N LEU A 359 -11.25 4.47 -30.95
CA LEU A 359 -10.76 4.95 -32.25
C LEU A 359 -9.36 4.39 -32.57
N ALA A 360 -8.43 4.49 -31.61
CA ALA A 360 -7.10 3.92 -31.79
C ALA A 360 -7.13 2.40 -32.05
N ARG A 361 -8.07 1.68 -31.43
CA ARG A 361 -8.23 0.22 -31.64
C ARG A 361 -8.85 -0.12 -32.98
N GLU A 362 -9.79 0.69 -33.47
CA GLU A 362 -10.34 0.58 -34.83
C GLU A 362 -9.25 0.79 -35.90
N GLU A 363 -8.23 1.60 -35.59
CA GLU A 363 -7.04 1.80 -36.43
C GLU A 363 -5.95 0.71 -36.24
N GLY A 364 -6.16 -0.28 -35.38
CA GLY A 364 -5.21 -1.39 -35.16
C GLY A 364 -4.10 -1.12 -34.15
N PHE A 365 -4.28 -0.15 -33.24
CA PHE A 365 -3.42 0.07 -32.08
C PHE A 365 -3.99 -0.57 -30.81
N ASP A 366 -3.11 -1.06 -29.94
CA ASP A 366 -3.50 -1.70 -28.68
C ASP A 366 -3.79 -0.67 -27.57
N GLN A 367 -3.11 0.48 -27.59
CA GLN A 367 -3.26 1.58 -26.60
C GLN A 367 -3.00 2.97 -27.20
N VAL A 368 -3.41 3.99 -26.46
CA VAL A 368 -3.14 5.41 -26.74
C VAL A 368 -1.95 5.89 -25.89
N LEU A 369 -1.05 6.68 -26.47
CA LEU A 369 -0.11 7.52 -25.74
C LEU A 369 -0.75 8.91 -25.58
N TRP A 370 -1.19 9.20 -24.37
CA TRP A 370 -1.83 10.46 -24.02
C TRP A 370 -0.82 11.60 -24.04
N THR A 371 -1.26 12.76 -24.51
CA THR A 371 -0.47 13.99 -24.53
C THR A 371 -1.21 15.13 -23.84
N ASP A 372 -0.46 16.19 -23.53
CA ASP A 372 -1.01 17.46 -23.04
C ASP A 372 -1.68 18.31 -24.16
N ARG A 373 -1.68 17.82 -25.41
CA ARG A 373 -2.18 18.52 -26.62
C ARG A 373 -1.47 19.85 -26.92
N SER A 374 -0.29 20.08 -26.36
CA SER A 374 0.58 21.16 -26.83
C SER A 374 1.02 20.90 -28.28
N PRO A 375 1.49 21.93 -29.03
CA PRO A 375 2.10 21.73 -30.34
C PRO A 375 3.24 20.69 -30.35
N GLU A 376 3.97 20.59 -29.24
CA GLU A 376 5.06 19.62 -29.03
C GLU A 376 4.56 18.20 -28.69
N CYS A 377 3.26 18.06 -28.36
CA CYS A 377 2.63 16.80 -27.96
C CYS A 377 3.42 16.11 -26.84
N TYR A 378 3.57 16.79 -25.69
CA TYR A 378 4.29 16.21 -24.56
C TYR A 378 3.55 14.98 -24.05
N ILE A 379 4.25 13.85 -24.03
CA ILE A 379 3.71 12.55 -23.62
C ILE A 379 3.48 12.55 -22.10
N GLU A 380 2.33 12.04 -21.67
CA GLU A 380 1.94 11.94 -20.26
C GLU A 380 1.85 10.49 -19.78
N GLU A 381 1.00 9.67 -20.42
CA GLU A 381 0.67 8.29 -20.00
C GLU A 381 0.41 7.38 -21.21
N SER A 382 0.45 6.05 -21.00
CA SER A 382 0.10 5.04 -22.00
C SER A 382 -1.15 4.29 -21.55
N GLY A 383 -2.30 4.58 -22.17
CA GLY A 383 -3.58 3.99 -21.81
C GLY A 383 -3.95 4.30 -20.36
N THR A 384 -3.80 3.31 -19.47
CA THR A 384 -4.04 3.44 -18.02
C THR A 384 -2.76 3.22 -17.19
N MET A 385 -1.60 3.35 -17.83
CA MET A 385 -0.27 3.14 -17.28
C MET A 385 0.55 4.42 -17.38
N ASN A 386 1.51 4.61 -16.47
CA ASN A 386 2.56 5.57 -16.74
C ASN A 386 3.45 5.04 -17.88
N VAL A 387 4.27 5.91 -18.48
CA VAL A 387 5.13 5.53 -19.61
C VAL A 387 6.59 5.88 -19.33
N MET A 388 7.48 5.05 -19.88
CA MET A 388 8.92 5.22 -19.81
C MET A 388 9.56 4.93 -21.17
N PHE A 389 10.69 5.58 -21.43
CA PHE A 389 11.48 5.39 -22.65
C PHE A 389 12.95 5.17 -22.30
N VAL A 390 13.62 4.26 -22.99
CA VAL A 390 15.07 4.13 -22.95
C VAL A 390 15.62 4.81 -24.20
N ILE A 391 16.32 5.93 -23.99
CA ILE A 391 16.95 6.71 -25.07
C ILE A 391 18.44 6.80 -24.78
N GLY A 392 19.26 6.20 -25.65
CA GLY A 392 20.69 6.03 -25.39
C GLY A 392 20.92 5.22 -24.11
N ASP A 393 21.58 5.83 -23.12
CA ASP A 393 21.88 5.23 -21.81
C ASP A 393 20.91 5.66 -20.68
N ARG A 394 19.82 6.35 -21.03
CA ARG A 394 18.93 7.00 -20.05
C ARG A 394 17.54 6.41 -20.05
N LEU A 395 16.98 6.24 -18.85
CA LEU A 395 15.57 5.98 -18.62
C LEU A 395 14.84 7.30 -18.40
N ILE A 396 13.92 7.64 -19.29
CA ILE A 396 13.18 8.90 -19.29
C ILE A 396 11.70 8.64 -18.97
N THR A 397 11.12 9.43 -18.08
CA THR A 397 9.68 9.40 -17.79
C THR A 397 9.14 10.80 -17.49
N PRO A 398 7.88 11.12 -17.85
CA PRO A 398 7.26 12.40 -17.50
C PRO A 398 7.26 12.68 -15.98
N PRO A 399 7.36 13.96 -15.56
CA PRO A 399 7.22 14.36 -14.17
C PRO A 399 5.78 14.16 -13.69
N LEU A 400 5.60 13.99 -12.38
CA LEU A 400 4.26 13.93 -11.80
C LEU A 400 3.65 15.34 -11.77
N THR A 401 2.46 15.46 -12.34
CA THR A 401 1.64 16.67 -12.43
C THR A 401 0.21 16.34 -11.98
N ASP A 402 -0.70 17.31 -11.98
CA ASP A 402 -2.12 17.08 -11.75
C ASP A 402 -2.83 16.34 -12.92
N THR A 403 -2.14 16.16 -14.05
CA THR A 403 -2.58 15.40 -15.22
C THR A 403 -2.07 13.96 -15.25
N ILE A 404 -1.16 13.56 -14.37
CA ILE A 404 -0.54 12.22 -14.39
C ILE A 404 -0.81 11.49 -13.08
N LEU A 405 -1.29 10.25 -13.17
CA LEU A 405 -1.50 9.44 -11.99
C LEU A 405 -0.16 9.01 -11.39
N GLU A 406 0.01 9.21 -10.08
CA GLU A 406 1.19 8.74 -9.36
C GLU A 406 1.19 7.21 -9.25
N GLY A 407 1.79 6.54 -10.23
CA GLY A 407 1.88 5.09 -10.29
C GLY A 407 2.81 4.52 -9.24
N ILE A 408 2.30 3.61 -8.40
CA ILE A 408 3.14 2.88 -7.44
C ILE A 408 4.12 1.95 -8.16
N THR A 409 3.74 1.41 -9.32
CA THR A 409 4.67 0.66 -10.16
C THR A 409 5.72 1.57 -10.80
N ARG A 410 5.34 2.78 -11.28
CA ARG A 410 6.31 3.79 -11.75
C ARG A 410 7.36 4.09 -10.68
N ASP A 411 6.93 4.40 -9.46
CA ASP A 411 7.81 4.66 -8.32
C ASP A 411 8.73 3.47 -8.00
N SER A 412 8.19 2.25 -8.02
CA SER A 412 8.98 1.02 -7.79
C SER A 412 10.04 0.82 -8.89
N ILE A 413 9.69 1.02 -10.16
CA ILE A 413 10.62 0.86 -11.28
C ILE A 413 11.73 1.92 -11.25
N LEU A 414 11.41 3.18 -10.89
CA LEU A 414 12.44 4.22 -10.74
C LEU A 414 13.41 3.89 -9.60
N THR A 415 12.90 3.36 -8.48
CA THR A 415 13.74 2.91 -7.37
C THR A 415 14.69 1.80 -7.82
N LEU A 416 14.16 0.75 -8.47
CA LEU A 416 14.96 -0.37 -8.95
C LEU A 416 15.94 0.03 -10.07
N ALA A 417 15.55 0.98 -10.93
CA ALA A 417 16.45 1.52 -11.94
C ALA A 417 17.67 2.20 -11.32
N ALA A 418 17.47 2.95 -10.23
CA ALA A 418 18.56 3.56 -9.48
C ALA A 418 19.46 2.50 -8.81
N ASP A 419 18.87 1.46 -8.22
CA ASP A 419 19.62 0.32 -7.65
C ASP A 419 20.47 -0.41 -8.71
N MET A 420 20.00 -0.42 -9.97
CA MET A 420 20.72 -0.98 -11.11
C MET A 420 21.79 -0.03 -11.70
N GLY A 421 21.93 1.18 -11.18
CA GLY A 421 22.87 2.19 -11.68
C GLY A 421 22.47 2.84 -13.02
N VAL A 422 21.19 2.78 -13.39
CA VAL A 422 20.66 3.40 -14.63
C VAL A 422 20.53 4.90 -14.45
N GLN A 423 20.92 5.68 -15.46
CA GLN A 423 20.70 7.13 -15.45
C GLN A 423 19.22 7.43 -15.68
N ILE A 424 18.61 8.15 -14.73
CA ILE A 424 17.18 8.47 -14.75
C ILE A 424 16.99 9.96 -15.06
N GLU A 425 16.11 10.27 -16.00
CA GLU A 425 15.62 11.62 -16.23
C GLU A 425 14.11 11.71 -16.04
N VAL A 426 13.69 12.56 -15.10
CA VAL A 426 12.28 12.89 -14.90
C VAL A 426 12.02 14.25 -15.54
N ARG A 427 11.55 14.24 -16.79
CA ARG A 427 11.27 15.46 -17.57
C ARG A 427 10.19 15.20 -18.61
N ARG A 428 9.60 16.28 -19.11
CA ARG A 428 8.69 16.22 -20.25
C ARG A 428 9.45 15.70 -21.49
N ILE A 429 8.76 14.92 -22.31
CA ILE A 429 9.28 14.36 -23.55
C ILE A 429 8.25 14.56 -24.65
N GLY A 430 8.64 15.25 -25.72
CA GLY A 430 7.76 15.54 -26.85
C GLY A 430 7.66 14.36 -27.81
N ALA A 431 6.53 14.18 -28.48
CA ALA A 431 6.40 13.15 -29.52
C ALA A 431 7.37 13.37 -30.69
N GLY A 432 7.66 14.64 -31.03
CA GLY A 432 8.70 14.99 -32.02
C GLY A 432 10.11 14.59 -31.57
N GLU A 433 10.43 14.79 -30.29
CA GLU A 433 11.71 14.36 -29.71
C GLU A 433 11.91 12.84 -29.80
N LEU A 434 10.85 12.06 -29.54
CA LEU A 434 10.87 10.60 -29.71
C LEU A 434 11.16 10.20 -31.17
N LEU A 435 10.52 10.88 -32.13
CA LEU A 435 10.75 10.62 -33.55
C LEU A 435 12.18 10.94 -33.97
N GLU A 436 12.75 12.04 -33.50
CA GLU A 436 14.14 12.40 -33.76
C GLU A 436 15.12 11.40 -33.14
N ALA A 437 14.89 10.98 -31.89
CA ALA A 437 15.70 9.94 -31.23
C ALA A 437 15.62 8.60 -31.97
N TYR A 438 14.44 8.23 -32.47
CA TYR A 438 14.26 7.05 -33.31
C TYR A 438 15.05 7.15 -34.62
N GLN A 439 15.00 8.30 -35.30
CA GLN A 439 15.76 8.52 -36.54
C GLN A 439 17.28 8.47 -36.33
N ARG A 440 17.77 8.82 -35.13
CA ARG A 440 19.18 8.66 -34.75
C ARG A 440 19.55 7.26 -34.27
N GLY A 441 18.59 6.34 -34.15
CA GLY A 441 18.81 5.00 -33.60
C GLY A 441 19.03 4.99 -32.08
N GLU A 442 18.64 6.06 -31.38
CA GLU A 442 18.82 6.21 -29.93
C GLU A 442 17.61 5.76 -29.12
N LEU A 443 16.40 5.71 -29.71
CA LEU A 443 15.20 5.19 -29.04
C LEU A 443 15.25 3.65 -29.01
N LEU A 444 15.68 3.09 -27.88
CA LEU A 444 15.92 1.66 -27.70
C LEU A 444 14.70 0.91 -27.19
N GLU A 445 13.95 1.49 -26.24
CA GLU A 445 12.74 0.89 -25.69
C GLU A 445 11.70 1.97 -25.38
N GLY A 446 10.43 1.58 -25.44
CA GLY A 446 9.30 2.32 -24.89
C GLY A 446 8.37 1.32 -24.23
N PHE A 447 7.85 1.63 -23.04
CA PHE A 447 6.98 0.71 -22.32
C PHE A 447 6.07 1.41 -21.31
N GLY A 448 4.87 0.84 -21.12
CA GLY A 448 3.96 1.23 -20.06
C GLY A 448 4.32 0.56 -18.73
N VAL A 449 4.04 1.21 -17.60
CA VAL A 449 4.21 0.65 -16.24
C VAL A 449 2.96 0.86 -15.39
N GLY A 450 2.50 -0.21 -14.73
CA GLY A 450 1.27 -0.18 -13.92
C GLY A 450 0.99 -1.49 -13.20
N THR A 451 0.09 -1.49 -12.20
CA THR A 451 -0.17 -2.68 -11.36
C THR A 451 -0.59 -3.91 -12.17
N ALA A 452 -1.42 -3.72 -13.21
CA ALA A 452 -1.93 -4.82 -14.02
C ALA A 452 -0.81 -5.47 -14.85
N ALA A 453 -0.08 -4.69 -15.64
CA ALA A 453 0.93 -5.17 -16.58
C ALA A 453 2.34 -5.32 -16.01
N VAL A 454 2.65 -4.67 -14.88
CA VAL A 454 4.01 -4.45 -14.37
C VAL A 454 4.83 -3.60 -15.34
N THR A 455 5.22 -4.18 -16.46
CA THR A 455 5.89 -3.55 -17.61
C THR A 455 5.23 -4.03 -18.90
N ALA A 456 4.86 -3.12 -19.79
CA ALA A 456 4.21 -3.41 -21.07
C ALA A 456 5.05 -2.83 -22.21
N PRO A 457 6.02 -3.59 -22.77
CA PRO A 457 6.86 -3.14 -23.87
C PRO A 457 6.07 -2.74 -25.11
N PHE A 458 6.59 -1.80 -25.89
CA PHE A 458 6.02 -1.37 -27.16
C PHE A 458 6.79 -2.01 -28.33
N GLU A 459 6.08 -2.51 -29.34
CA GLU A 459 6.69 -2.86 -30.64
C GLU A 459 6.72 -1.66 -31.59
N LEU A 460 5.74 -0.75 -31.44
CA LEU A 460 5.50 0.31 -32.40
C LEU A 460 4.89 1.53 -31.73
N ILE A 461 5.45 2.70 -32.03
CA ILE A 461 4.87 4.00 -31.67
C ILE A 461 4.51 4.72 -32.96
N ARG A 462 3.22 5.04 -33.13
CA ARG A 462 2.72 5.87 -34.22
C ARG A 462 2.67 7.32 -33.77
N PHE A 463 3.37 8.20 -34.47
CA PHE A 463 3.18 9.65 -34.37
C PHE A 463 2.95 10.23 -35.77
N ARG A 464 1.76 10.79 -36.00
CA ARG A 464 1.31 11.22 -37.34
C ARG A 464 1.53 10.09 -38.35
N GLU A 465 2.13 10.42 -39.49
CA GLU A 465 2.45 9.49 -40.58
C GLU A 465 3.76 8.69 -40.36
N HIS A 466 4.47 8.84 -39.22
CA HIS A 466 5.67 8.02 -38.89
C HIS A 466 5.49 6.78 -37.97
N ASP A 467 5.75 5.59 -38.55
CA ASP A 467 6.13 4.29 -37.99
C ASP A 467 7.45 4.28 -37.20
N MET A 468 7.45 4.48 -35.87
CA MET A 468 8.62 4.14 -35.04
C MET A 468 8.53 2.67 -34.61
N ARG A 469 9.26 1.78 -35.30
CA ARG A 469 9.31 0.34 -34.98
C ARG A 469 10.49 0.07 -34.06
N LEU A 470 10.21 -0.24 -32.80
CA LEU A 470 11.26 -0.40 -31.79
C LEU A 470 12.00 -1.74 -31.97
N PRO A 471 13.25 -1.84 -31.50
CA PRO A 471 13.98 -3.10 -31.43
C PRO A 471 13.15 -4.20 -30.75
N ALA A 472 13.33 -5.44 -31.22
CA ALA A 472 12.62 -6.58 -30.63
C ALA A 472 13.03 -6.76 -29.16
N VAL A 473 12.04 -6.91 -28.28
CA VAL A 473 12.26 -7.11 -26.85
C VAL A 473 13.07 -8.38 -26.61
N GLN A 474 14.22 -8.24 -25.96
CA GLN A 474 15.12 -9.33 -25.61
C GLN A 474 15.07 -9.63 -24.10
N PRO A 475 15.52 -10.81 -23.65
CA PRO A 475 15.61 -11.12 -22.22
C PRO A 475 16.49 -10.16 -21.40
N ASP A 476 17.43 -9.46 -22.04
CA ASP A 476 18.32 -8.46 -21.44
C ASP A 476 17.83 -7.00 -21.63
N SER A 477 16.73 -6.78 -22.36
CA SER A 477 16.05 -5.48 -22.41
C SER A 477 15.76 -4.97 -20.99
N PHE A 478 15.91 -3.67 -20.79
CA PHE A 478 15.74 -3.02 -19.49
C PHE A 478 14.36 -3.32 -18.90
N SER A 479 13.29 -3.13 -19.68
CA SER A 479 11.91 -3.38 -19.25
C SER A 479 11.69 -4.79 -18.71
N VAL A 480 12.27 -5.80 -19.37
CA VAL A 480 12.21 -7.22 -18.95
C VAL A 480 13.00 -7.45 -17.66
N ARG A 481 14.24 -6.94 -17.58
CA ARG A 481 15.11 -7.11 -16.41
C ARG A 481 14.48 -6.49 -15.16
N VAL A 482 14.01 -5.25 -15.25
CA VAL A 482 13.42 -4.54 -14.10
C VAL A 482 12.06 -5.12 -13.71
N GLY A 483 11.25 -5.54 -14.69
CA GLY A 483 9.98 -6.24 -14.45
C GLY A 483 10.17 -7.56 -13.72
N ARG A 484 11.17 -8.36 -14.13
CA ARG A 484 11.55 -9.60 -13.45
C ARG A 484 12.03 -9.35 -12.02
N MET A 485 12.91 -8.36 -11.82
CA MET A 485 13.41 -8.02 -10.48
C MET A 485 12.27 -7.65 -9.52
N LEU A 486 11.32 -6.83 -9.97
CA LEU A 486 10.14 -6.47 -9.18
C LEU A 486 9.26 -7.68 -8.87
N GLN A 487 9.10 -8.61 -9.82
CA GLN A 487 8.34 -9.83 -9.60
C GLN A 487 9.04 -10.79 -8.61
N GLU A 488 10.36 -10.90 -8.67
CA GLU A 488 11.14 -11.68 -7.70
C GLU A 488 10.98 -11.15 -6.27
N ILE A 489 10.99 -9.82 -6.09
CA ILE A 489 10.71 -9.19 -4.78
C ILE A 489 9.29 -9.52 -4.33
N ARG A 490 8.28 -9.31 -5.18
CA ARG A 490 6.86 -9.57 -4.84
C ARG A 490 6.58 -11.03 -4.47
N THR A 491 7.33 -11.96 -5.04
CA THR A 491 7.18 -13.41 -4.81
C THR A 491 8.16 -13.97 -3.78
N GLY A 492 8.93 -13.12 -3.10
CA GLY A 492 9.90 -13.56 -2.08
C GLY A 492 11.05 -14.41 -2.64
N ARG A 493 11.31 -14.35 -3.95
CA ARG A 493 12.47 -15.01 -4.59
C ARG A 493 13.73 -14.17 -4.54
N ARG A 494 13.57 -12.87 -4.31
CA ARG A 494 14.63 -11.90 -4.04
C ARG A 494 14.29 -11.20 -2.72
N GLU A 495 15.32 -10.89 -1.94
CA GLU A 495 15.19 -10.13 -0.70
C GLU A 495 14.50 -8.78 -0.96
N ASP A 496 13.55 -8.44 -0.09
CA ASP A 496 12.82 -7.19 -0.13
C ASP A 496 13.52 -6.12 0.73
N VAL A 497 14.64 -5.62 0.22
CA VAL A 497 15.47 -4.61 0.90
C VAL A 497 14.74 -3.28 1.15
N HIS A 498 13.62 -3.06 0.45
CA HIS A 498 12.82 -1.84 0.53
C HIS A 498 11.60 -1.97 1.46
N GLY A 499 11.38 -3.14 2.06
CA GLY A 499 10.24 -3.40 2.95
C GLY A 499 8.88 -3.19 2.28
N TRP A 500 8.75 -3.55 1.00
CA TRP A 500 7.55 -3.34 0.20
C TRP A 500 6.44 -4.38 0.43
N ASN A 501 6.77 -5.58 0.87
CA ASN A 501 5.84 -6.68 1.07
C ASN A 501 5.29 -6.66 2.50
N THR A 502 3.96 -6.69 2.62
CA THR A 502 3.26 -6.92 3.89
C THR A 502 2.76 -8.36 3.90
N ILE A 503 3.30 -9.20 4.78
CA ILE A 503 2.81 -10.57 4.99
C ILE A 503 1.41 -10.51 5.59
N VAL A 504 0.50 -11.31 5.05
CA VAL A 504 -0.89 -11.40 5.50
C VAL A 504 -0.97 -12.26 6.72
#